data_AF-A0A947LYT2-F1
#
_entry.id   AF-A0A947LYT2-F1
#
_cell.length_a   1.000
_cell.length_b   1.000
_cell.length_c   1.000
_cell.angle_alpha   90.00
_cell.angle_beta   90.00
_cell.angle_gamma   90.00
#
_symmetry.space_group_name_H-M   'P 1'
#
loop_
_entity.id
_entity.type
_entity.pdbx_description
1 polymer ?
#
loop_
_entity_poly.entity_id
_entity_poly.type
_entity_poly.pdbx_seq_one_letter_code
_entity_poly.pdbx_strand_id
1 'polypeptide(L)'
;MMKSARLIIITLTLLTAGFMALLFPTTTAWAQCGGSCNSGCVQSQHAGSRAFIIDQHNLTRIHMTQEMRAHQRWWFTDFFNQYILPAQMMMAEQLTAVGMQQMEIVGALWDAKHQLESQLLFHELTAEAHKDYHSSHGMCTLATAARGLPASDRRAETTTFILGRRSQARQLGNANASAADGPVTDKGDRITQLIRRYCSAQDENNGLRGMCETSSPSATINKDIDYNRLIETPLTIDVDFTDGTTAEGEEEDVFALASNLFSHQVFPRLSQTNAAILANNMMYYDLRSVVAKRSVAE
;
A
#
# COMPACT_ATOMS: atom_id res chain seq x y z
N MET A 1 41.40 11.72 -42.34
CA MET A 1 42.66 12.37 -41.88
C MET A 1 43.89 11.44 -41.79
N MET A 2 43.84 10.18 -42.25
CA MET A 2 44.99 9.25 -42.18
C MET A 2 45.83 9.13 -43.47
N LYS A 3 45.43 9.76 -44.59
CA LYS A 3 46.20 9.73 -45.85
C LYS A 3 47.31 10.79 -45.90
N SER A 4 47.13 11.93 -45.23
CA SER A 4 48.11 13.03 -45.18
C SER A 4 49.30 12.73 -44.25
N ALA A 5 49.10 11.99 -43.16
CA ALA A 5 50.19 11.63 -42.23
C ALA A 5 51.17 10.61 -42.81
N ARG A 6 50.71 9.68 -43.67
CA ARG A 6 51.59 8.68 -44.32
C ARG A 6 52.48 9.31 -45.41
N LEU A 7 52.00 10.35 -46.10
CA LEU A 7 52.80 11.05 -47.11
C LEU A 7 53.97 11.81 -46.45
N ILE A 8 53.72 12.44 -45.30
CA ILE A 8 54.72 13.24 -44.56
C ILE A 8 55.84 12.36 -43.99
N ILE A 9 55.51 11.16 -43.48
CA ILE A 9 56.51 10.23 -42.94
C ILE A 9 57.40 9.65 -44.05
N ILE A 10 56.85 9.37 -45.24
CA ILE A 10 57.63 8.86 -46.38
C ILE A 10 58.54 9.95 -46.98
N THR A 11 58.10 11.22 -46.98
CA THR A 11 58.95 12.33 -47.44
C THR A 11 60.08 12.65 -46.46
N LEU A 12 59.89 12.44 -45.16
CA LEU A 12 60.91 12.71 -44.14
C LEU A 12 62.03 11.64 -44.14
N THR A 13 61.70 10.37 -44.45
CA THR A 13 62.69 9.28 -44.50
C THR A 13 63.53 9.29 -45.79
N LEU A 14 63.00 9.79 -46.91
CA LEU A 14 63.78 9.97 -48.14
C LEU A 14 64.77 11.13 -48.06
N LEU A 15 64.44 12.18 -47.32
CA LEU A 15 65.31 13.36 -47.18
C LEU A 15 66.52 13.10 -46.27
N THR A 16 66.40 12.20 -45.28
CA THR A 16 67.52 11.81 -44.40
C THR A 16 68.44 10.77 -45.06
N ALA A 17 67.93 9.89 -45.92
CA ALA A 17 68.76 8.96 -46.69
C ALA A 17 69.59 9.65 -47.79
N GLY A 18 69.06 10.72 -48.41
CA GLY A 18 69.78 11.49 -49.43
C GLY A 18 70.96 12.31 -48.89
N PHE A 19 70.89 12.73 -47.61
CA PHE A 19 71.94 13.56 -47.01
C PHE A 19 73.17 12.76 -46.55
N MET A 20 73.04 11.45 -46.26
CA MET A 20 74.18 10.60 -45.90
C MET A 20 75.05 10.17 -47.09
N ALA A 21 74.58 10.27 -48.34
CA ALA A 21 75.36 9.88 -49.52
C ALA A 21 76.36 10.97 -50.00
N LEU A 22 76.26 12.21 -49.48
CA LEU A 22 77.08 13.35 -49.92
C LEU A 22 78.29 13.65 -49.01
N LEU A 23 78.49 12.88 -47.93
CA LEU A 23 79.56 13.12 -46.95
C LEU A 23 80.69 12.08 -46.95
N PHE A 24 80.71 11.15 -47.91
CA PHE A 24 81.85 10.23 -48.10
C PHE A 24 82.70 10.69 -49.29
N PRO A 25 83.92 11.24 -49.08
CA PRO A 25 84.85 11.42 -50.17
C PRO A 25 85.26 10.05 -50.70
N THR A 26 84.89 9.73 -51.95
CA THR A 26 85.49 8.63 -52.70
C THR A 26 86.91 9.05 -53.07
N THR A 27 87.88 8.73 -52.23
CA THR A 27 89.28 8.80 -52.63
C THR A 27 89.54 7.73 -53.67
N THR A 28 90.15 8.11 -54.78
CA THR A 28 90.64 7.16 -55.76
C THR A 28 91.76 6.34 -55.11
N ALA A 29 91.63 5.02 -55.12
CA ALA A 29 92.71 4.14 -54.69
C ALA A 29 93.81 4.17 -55.76
N TRP A 30 94.97 4.75 -55.42
CA TRP A 30 96.16 4.69 -56.25
C TRP A 30 96.79 3.30 -56.10
N ALA A 31 96.39 2.39 -56.97
CA ALA A 31 97.12 1.14 -57.20
C ALA A 31 97.28 0.92 -58.71
N GLN A 32 98.11 1.75 -59.34
CA GLN A 32 98.70 1.43 -60.64
C GLN A 32 100.20 1.22 -60.43
N CYS A 33 100.60 -0.05 -60.32
CA CYS A 33 101.94 -0.47 -60.67
C CYS A 33 102.03 -0.45 -62.20
N GLY A 34 102.44 0.70 -62.75
CA GLY A 34 102.82 0.83 -64.16
C GLY A 34 104.01 -0.08 -64.44
N GLY A 35 103.85 -0.95 -65.45
CA GLY A 35 104.75 -2.05 -65.74
C GLY A 35 106.17 -1.61 -66.09
N SER A 36 107.12 -2.08 -65.30
CA SER A 36 108.39 -2.64 -65.78
C SER A 36 109.05 -3.34 -64.60
N CYS A 37 108.98 -4.67 -64.60
CA CYS A 37 109.76 -5.50 -63.69
C CYS A 37 111.24 -5.18 -63.84
N ASN A 38 111.82 -4.54 -62.83
CA ASN A 38 113.20 -4.81 -62.49
C ASN A 38 113.39 -4.76 -60.98
N SER A 39 113.99 -5.82 -60.47
CA SER A 39 114.11 -6.23 -59.07
C SER A 39 114.72 -5.14 -58.17
N GLY A 40 113.92 -4.64 -57.22
CA GLY A 40 114.39 -3.73 -56.17
C GLY A 40 113.32 -3.24 -55.18
N CYS A 41 112.03 -3.30 -55.53
CA CYS A 41 110.97 -2.65 -54.74
C CYS A 41 110.14 -3.57 -53.80
N VAL A 42 110.47 -4.85 -53.63
CA VAL A 42 109.51 -5.81 -53.03
C VAL A 42 109.86 -6.30 -51.61
N GLN A 43 110.92 -5.80 -50.95
CA GLN A 43 111.20 -6.20 -49.55
C GLN A 43 111.34 -5.05 -48.54
N SER A 44 111.71 -3.82 -48.94
CA SER A 44 111.79 -2.69 -48.00
C SER A 44 110.47 -1.91 -47.84
N GLN A 45 109.57 -1.93 -48.83
CA GLN A 45 108.29 -1.21 -48.77
C GLN A 45 107.15 -2.01 -48.11
N HIS A 46 107.35 -3.30 -47.83
CA HIS A 46 106.34 -4.18 -47.23
C HIS A 46 106.27 -4.05 -45.69
N ALA A 47 107.39 -3.71 -45.04
CA ALA A 47 107.44 -3.48 -43.60
C ALA A 47 106.82 -2.12 -43.22
N GLY A 48 107.09 -1.06 -44.00
CA GLY A 48 106.55 0.28 -43.77
C GLY A 48 105.03 0.36 -44.01
N SER A 49 104.52 -0.26 -45.06
CA SER A 49 103.08 -0.31 -45.34
C SER A 49 102.31 -1.15 -44.31
N ARG A 50 102.87 -2.27 -43.85
CA ARG A 50 102.28 -3.09 -42.78
C ARG A 50 102.26 -2.34 -41.44
N ALA A 51 103.34 -1.64 -41.09
CA ALA A 51 103.38 -0.81 -39.88
C ALA A 51 102.34 0.32 -39.93
N PHE A 52 102.18 0.98 -41.08
CA PHE A 52 101.16 2.00 -41.29
C PHE A 52 99.73 1.45 -41.16
N ILE A 53 99.44 0.27 -41.72
CA ILE A 53 98.12 -0.37 -41.60
C ILE A 53 97.83 -0.73 -40.13
N ILE A 54 98.80 -1.28 -39.40
CA ILE A 54 98.62 -1.61 -37.98
C ILE A 54 98.37 -0.36 -37.14
N ASP A 55 99.09 0.73 -37.43
CA ASP A 55 98.91 2.02 -36.75
C ASP A 55 97.53 2.63 -37.05
N GLN A 56 97.14 2.70 -38.33
CA GLN A 56 95.80 3.16 -38.72
C GLN A 56 94.68 2.28 -38.15
N HIS A 57 94.89 0.97 -38.05
CA HIS A 57 93.92 0.05 -37.44
C HIS A 57 93.78 0.28 -35.94
N ASN A 58 94.88 0.53 -35.22
CA ASN A 58 94.84 0.88 -33.81
C ASN A 58 94.18 2.24 -33.56
N LEU A 59 94.48 3.25 -34.37
CA LEU A 59 93.82 4.56 -34.30
C LEU A 59 92.32 4.45 -34.56
N THR A 60 91.91 3.71 -35.60
CA THR A 60 90.50 3.47 -35.92
C THR A 60 89.80 2.71 -34.79
N ARG A 61 90.45 1.70 -34.21
CA ARG A 61 89.92 0.93 -33.07
C ARG A 61 89.74 1.81 -31.84
N ILE A 62 90.70 2.68 -31.52
CA ILE A 62 90.60 3.62 -30.39
C ILE A 62 89.46 4.60 -30.64
N HIS A 63 89.36 5.16 -31.84
CA HIS A 63 88.26 6.07 -32.18
C HIS A 63 86.89 5.40 -32.08
N MET A 64 86.71 4.22 -32.69
CA MET A 64 85.46 3.45 -32.62
C MET A 64 85.07 3.09 -31.18
N THR A 65 86.04 2.69 -30.35
CA THR A 65 85.76 2.37 -28.94
C THR A 65 85.43 3.61 -28.11
N GLN A 66 85.99 4.77 -28.42
CA GLN A 66 85.62 6.03 -27.79
C GLN A 66 84.22 6.50 -28.21
N GLU A 67 83.90 6.44 -29.50
CA GLU A 67 82.57 6.77 -30.03
C GLU A 67 81.50 5.85 -29.46
N MET A 68 81.74 4.53 -29.38
CA MET A 68 80.79 3.61 -28.75
C MET A 68 80.58 3.91 -27.27
N ARG A 69 81.62 4.29 -26.54
CA ARG A 69 81.49 4.69 -25.12
C ARG A 69 80.76 6.02 -24.96
N ALA A 70 81.01 6.99 -25.84
CA ALA A 70 80.32 8.27 -25.84
C ALA A 70 78.83 8.09 -26.15
N HIS A 71 78.52 7.29 -27.18
CA HIS A 71 77.14 6.97 -27.55
C HIS A 71 76.42 6.18 -26.45
N GLN A 72 77.08 5.20 -25.83
CA GLN A 72 76.51 4.47 -24.70
C GLN A 72 76.18 5.41 -23.54
N ARG A 73 77.06 6.35 -23.21
CA ARG A 73 76.77 7.34 -22.15
C ARG A 73 75.58 8.19 -22.53
N TRP A 74 75.60 8.83 -23.70
CA TRP A 74 74.49 9.64 -24.19
C TRP A 74 73.15 8.88 -24.18
N TRP A 75 73.15 7.60 -24.58
CA TRP A 75 71.97 6.75 -24.57
C TRP A 75 71.36 6.63 -23.15
N PHE A 76 72.18 6.36 -22.14
CA PHE A 76 71.67 6.18 -20.78
C PHE A 76 71.43 7.52 -20.05
N THR A 77 72.34 8.48 -20.19
CA THR A 77 72.28 9.73 -19.41
C THR A 77 71.32 10.74 -20.00
N ASP A 78 71.31 10.90 -21.31
CA ASP A 78 70.53 11.93 -21.96
C ASP A 78 69.25 11.32 -22.51
N PHE A 79 69.34 10.33 -23.38
CA PHE A 79 68.16 9.79 -24.05
C PHE A 79 67.21 9.05 -23.09
N PHE A 80 67.72 8.08 -22.32
CA PHE A 80 66.88 7.26 -21.45
C PHE A 80 66.41 8.04 -20.21
N ASN A 81 67.33 8.65 -19.46
CA ASN A 81 67.00 9.30 -18.19
C ASN A 81 66.25 10.63 -18.38
N GLN A 82 66.55 11.45 -19.40
CA GLN A 82 65.91 12.77 -19.54
C GLN A 82 64.64 12.74 -20.38
N TYR A 83 64.47 11.78 -21.29
CA TYR A 83 63.31 11.75 -22.19
C TYR A 83 62.40 10.54 -21.98
N ILE A 84 62.93 9.31 -22.02
CA ILE A 84 62.09 8.11 -21.96
C ILE A 84 61.47 7.92 -20.57
N LEU A 85 62.29 7.96 -19.52
CA LEU A 85 61.85 7.73 -18.16
C LEU A 85 60.75 8.72 -17.71
N PRO A 86 60.91 10.05 -17.87
CA PRO A 86 59.84 10.97 -17.50
C PRO A 86 58.60 10.85 -18.40
N ALA A 87 58.76 10.50 -19.68
CA ALA A 87 57.60 10.26 -20.55
C ALA A 87 56.80 9.02 -20.11
N GLN A 88 57.46 7.96 -19.65
CA GLN A 88 56.80 6.78 -19.09
C GLN A 88 56.13 7.07 -17.75
N MET A 89 56.74 7.89 -16.89
CA MET A 89 56.11 8.33 -15.64
C MET A 89 54.85 9.16 -15.90
N MET A 90 54.90 10.13 -16.82
CA MET A 90 53.71 10.91 -17.19
C MET A 90 52.62 10.05 -17.84
N MET A 91 52.99 9.06 -18.65
CA MET A 91 52.01 8.13 -19.23
C MET A 91 51.34 7.27 -18.14
N ALA A 92 52.11 6.79 -17.16
CA ALA A 92 51.57 6.03 -16.04
C ALA A 92 50.60 6.88 -15.21
N GLU A 93 50.92 8.15 -14.93
CA GLU A 93 50.03 9.08 -14.24
C GLU A 93 48.73 9.34 -15.00
N GLN A 94 48.79 9.51 -16.33
CA GLN A 94 47.58 9.69 -17.14
C GLN A 94 46.71 8.44 -17.17
N LEU A 95 47.32 7.24 -17.28
CA LEU A 95 46.59 5.98 -17.28
C LEU A 95 45.92 5.70 -15.92
N THR A 96 46.59 6.01 -14.82
CA THR A 96 45.98 5.87 -13.48
C THR A 96 44.90 6.91 -13.24
N ALA A 97 45.10 8.17 -13.66
CA ALA A 97 44.09 9.22 -13.55
C ALA A 97 42.82 8.88 -14.35
N VAL A 98 42.97 8.43 -15.60
CA VAL A 98 41.82 7.98 -16.43
C VAL A 98 41.17 6.73 -15.83
N GLY A 99 41.95 5.79 -15.30
CA GLY A 99 41.42 4.61 -14.61
C GLY A 99 40.58 4.96 -13.38
N MET A 100 41.02 5.94 -12.58
CA MET A 100 40.26 6.43 -11.42
C MET A 100 38.97 7.13 -11.85
N GLN A 101 39.02 7.96 -12.91
CA GLN A 101 37.82 8.64 -13.41
C GLN A 101 36.75 7.67 -13.92
N GLN A 102 37.16 6.56 -14.56
CA GLN A 102 36.23 5.53 -14.99
C GLN A 102 35.61 4.78 -13.80
N MET A 103 36.38 4.51 -12.75
CA MET A 103 35.87 3.87 -11.53
C MET A 103 34.94 4.78 -10.72
N GLU A 104 35.15 6.10 -10.73
CA GLU A 104 34.23 7.06 -10.12
C GLU A 104 32.84 6.99 -10.76
N ILE A 105 32.78 6.92 -12.09
CA ILE A 105 31.50 6.81 -12.83
C ILE A 105 30.81 5.47 -12.52
N VAL A 106 31.56 4.37 -12.47
CA VAL A 106 31.00 3.05 -12.11
C VAL A 106 30.50 3.04 -10.66
N GLY A 107 31.24 3.66 -9.74
CA GLY A 107 30.85 3.80 -8.34
C GLY A 107 29.54 4.59 -8.19
N ALA A 108 29.42 5.73 -8.88
CA ALA A 108 28.20 6.54 -8.87
C ALA A 108 26.98 5.78 -9.41
N LEU A 109 27.17 4.94 -10.45
CA LEU A 109 26.10 4.11 -10.99
C LEU A 109 25.67 2.99 -10.01
N TRP A 110 26.62 2.41 -9.29
CA TRP A 110 26.32 1.39 -8.27
C TRP A 110 25.60 1.97 -7.06
N ASP A 111 26.01 3.15 -6.61
CA ASP A 111 25.33 3.87 -5.52
C ASP A 111 23.89 4.23 -5.92
N ALA A 112 23.71 4.82 -7.11
CA ALA A 112 22.39 5.15 -7.65
C ALA A 112 21.50 3.91 -7.80
N LYS A 113 22.06 2.79 -8.28
CA LYS A 113 21.32 1.52 -8.39
C LYS A 113 20.85 1.04 -7.01
N HIS A 114 21.74 1.01 -6.03
CA HIS A 114 21.40 0.55 -4.68
C HIS A 114 20.31 1.43 -4.05
N GLN A 115 20.39 2.75 -4.27
CA GLN A 115 19.37 3.67 -3.81
C GLN A 115 18.01 3.41 -4.48
N LEU A 116 17.97 3.19 -5.80
CA LEU A 116 16.72 2.89 -6.51
C LEU A 116 16.09 1.55 -6.11
N GLU A 117 16.90 0.50 -5.89
CA GLU A 117 16.42 -0.80 -5.41
C GLU A 117 15.79 -0.66 -4.01
N SER A 118 16.40 0.13 -3.12
CA SER A 118 15.82 0.38 -1.79
C SER A 118 14.48 1.12 -1.89
N GLN A 119 14.37 2.13 -2.77
CA GLN A 119 13.13 2.88 -2.98
C GLN A 119 12.02 2.00 -3.55
N LEU A 120 12.34 1.15 -4.53
CA LEU A 120 11.38 0.24 -5.14
C LEU A 120 10.84 -0.76 -4.11
N LEU A 121 11.70 -1.33 -3.27
CA LEU A 121 11.30 -2.22 -2.18
C LEU A 121 10.38 -1.50 -1.18
N PHE A 122 10.69 -0.25 -0.81
CA PHE A 122 9.78 0.53 0.04
C PHE A 122 8.43 0.76 -0.63
N HIS A 123 8.40 1.08 -1.93
CA HIS A 123 7.15 1.24 -2.67
C HIS A 123 6.33 -0.05 -2.71
N GLU A 124 6.96 -1.19 -2.95
CA GLU A 124 6.29 -2.50 -2.93
C GLU A 124 5.69 -2.81 -1.56
N LEU A 125 6.47 -2.67 -0.49
CA LEU A 125 5.99 -2.87 0.88
C LEU A 125 4.87 -1.90 1.26
N THR A 126 4.94 -0.63 0.83
CA THR A 126 3.84 0.32 1.06
C THR A 126 2.58 -0.07 0.29
N ALA A 127 2.70 -0.58 -0.94
CA ALA A 127 1.55 -1.02 -1.72
C ALA A 127 0.89 -2.27 -1.13
N GLU A 128 1.70 -3.23 -0.66
CA GLU A 128 1.21 -4.41 0.07
C GLU A 128 0.53 -4.01 1.37
N ALA A 129 1.15 -3.14 2.18
CA ALA A 129 0.53 -2.62 3.41
C ALA A 129 -0.77 -1.87 3.10
N HIS A 130 -0.82 -1.04 2.05
CA HIS A 130 -2.05 -0.39 1.63
C HIS A 130 -3.12 -1.39 1.20
N LYS A 131 -2.76 -2.48 0.51
CA LYS A 131 -3.70 -3.53 0.12
C LYS A 131 -4.27 -4.28 1.33
N ASP A 132 -3.44 -4.58 2.33
CA ASP A 132 -3.85 -5.33 3.53
C ASP A 132 -4.65 -4.48 4.52
N TYR A 133 -4.33 -3.18 4.65
CA TYR A 133 -4.99 -2.28 5.59
C TYR A 133 -6.14 -1.46 4.98
N HIS A 134 -6.32 -1.45 3.65
CA HIS A 134 -7.46 -0.80 3.03
C HIS A 134 -8.68 -1.73 3.05
N SER A 135 -9.50 -1.63 4.10
CA SER A 135 -10.76 -2.34 4.17
C SER A 135 -11.65 -1.96 2.97
N SER A 136 -12.12 -2.95 2.21
CA SER A 136 -13.09 -2.70 1.15
C SER A 136 -14.38 -2.14 1.74
N HIS A 137 -15.09 -1.28 0.98
CA HIS A 137 -16.38 -0.76 1.41
C HIS A 137 -17.38 -1.89 1.73
N GLY A 138 -17.31 -3.01 0.99
CA GLY A 138 -18.08 -4.22 1.27
C GLY A 138 -17.77 -4.85 2.63
N MET A 139 -16.50 -4.89 3.05
CA MET A 139 -16.12 -5.39 4.36
C MET A 139 -16.58 -4.45 5.48
N CYS A 140 -16.45 -3.14 5.30
CA CYS A 140 -16.94 -2.16 6.27
C CYS A 140 -18.45 -2.22 6.45
N THR A 141 -19.21 -2.31 5.36
CA THR A 141 -20.68 -2.41 5.39
C THR A 141 -21.14 -3.70 6.05
N LEU A 142 -20.55 -4.85 5.69
CA LEU A 142 -20.83 -6.13 6.33
C LEU A 142 -20.48 -6.11 7.83
N ALA A 143 -19.30 -5.60 8.21
CA ALA A 143 -18.89 -5.51 9.61
C ALA A 143 -19.81 -4.58 10.43
N THR A 144 -20.28 -3.49 9.82
CA THR A 144 -21.20 -2.54 10.46
C THR A 144 -22.57 -3.17 10.65
N ALA A 145 -23.09 -3.88 9.63
CA ALA A 145 -24.33 -4.63 9.73
C ALA A 145 -24.23 -5.75 10.79
N ALA A 146 -23.13 -6.51 10.80
CA ALA A 146 -22.88 -7.57 11.78
C ALA A 146 -22.80 -7.04 13.22
N ARG A 147 -22.29 -5.82 13.43
CA ARG A 147 -22.28 -5.16 14.75
C ARG A 147 -23.68 -4.76 15.21
N GLY A 148 -24.59 -4.41 14.30
CA GLY A 148 -25.96 -4.00 14.62
C GLY A 148 -26.90 -5.15 15.00
N LEU A 149 -26.69 -6.34 14.40
CA LEU A 149 -27.60 -7.48 14.56
C LEU A 149 -27.82 -7.92 16.04
N PRO A 150 -26.79 -8.10 16.89
CA PRO A 150 -27.01 -8.52 18.27
C PRO A 150 -27.76 -7.51 19.12
N ALA A 151 -27.64 -6.22 18.80
CA ALA A 151 -28.39 -5.16 19.48
C ALA A 151 -29.87 -5.20 19.09
N SER A 152 -30.16 -5.43 17.82
CA SER A 152 -31.53 -5.66 17.33
C SER A 152 -32.16 -6.91 17.94
N ASP A 153 -31.43 -8.03 18.02
CA ASP A 153 -31.92 -9.27 18.63
C ASP A 153 -32.29 -9.06 20.10
N ARG A 154 -31.43 -8.37 20.87
CA ARG A 154 -31.74 -8.07 22.28
C ARG A 154 -32.94 -7.16 22.45
N ARG A 155 -33.15 -6.19 21.56
CA ARG A 155 -34.33 -5.32 21.57
C ARG A 155 -35.60 -6.11 21.27
N ALA A 156 -35.55 -7.04 20.31
CA ALA A 156 -36.67 -7.91 19.99
C ALA A 156 -37.05 -8.83 21.16
N GLU A 157 -36.06 -9.45 21.83
CA GLU A 157 -36.28 -10.27 23.03
C GLU A 157 -36.90 -9.46 24.17
N THR A 158 -36.37 -8.26 24.42
CA THR A 158 -36.87 -7.38 25.50
C THR A 158 -38.30 -6.92 25.22
N THR A 159 -38.60 -6.57 23.97
CA THR A 159 -39.94 -6.18 23.52
C THR A 159 -40.95 -7.31 23.72
N THR A 160 -40.60 -8.52 23.28
CA THR A 160 -41.44 -9.71 23.45
C THR A 160 -41.70 -9.98 24.94
N PHE A 161 -40.65 -9.89 25.77
CA PHE A 161 -40.77 -10.07 27.22
C PHE A 161 -41.71 -9.04 27.87
N ILE A 162 -41.61 -7.77 27.47
CA ILE A 162 -42.42 -6.69 28.04
C ILE A 162 -43.88 -6.81 27.60
N LEU A 163 -44.14 -7.14 26.33
CA LEU A 163 -45.50 -7.38 25.81
C LEU A 163 -46.19 -8.51 26.58
N GLY A 164 -45.52 -9.67 26.70
CA GLY A 164 -46.04 -10.81 27.45
C GLY A 164 -46.27 -10.49 28.92
N ARG A 165 -45.33 -9.79 29.58
CA ARG A 165 -45.47 -9.39 30.99
C ARG A 165 -46.63 -8.42 31.19
N ARG A 166 -46.79 -7.42 30.30
CA ARG A 166 -47.87 -6.44 30.37
C ARG A 166 -49.23 -7.09 30.21
N SER A 167 -49.38 -7.99 29.23
CA SER A 167 -50.65 -8.68 29.05
C SER A 167 -51.01 -9.60 30.23
N GLN A 168 -50.03 -10.35 30.76
CA GLN A 168 -50.24 -11.15 31.97
C GLN A 168 -50.65 -10.27 33.16
N ALA A 169 -49.97 -9.13 33.37
CA ALA A 169 -50.28 -8.19 34.43
C ALA A 169 -51.71 -7.64 34.31
N ARG A 170 -52.14 -7.31 33.09
CA ARG A 170 -53.50 -6.87 32.78
C ARG A 170 -54.53 -7.97 33.06
N GLN A 171 -54.31 -9.19 32.58
CA GLN A 171 -55.25 -10.30 32.80
C GLN A 171 -55.37 -10.68 34.27
N LEU A 172 -54.25 -10.70 35.02
CA LEU A 172 -54.21 -11.04 36.44
C LEU A 172 -54.66 -9.89 37.36
N GLY A 173 -54.68 -8.64 36.87
CA GLY A 173 -55.10 -7.48 37.67
C GLY A 173 -54.03 -7.04 38.64
N ASN A 174 -52.78 -7.11 38.22
CA ASN A 174 -51.68 -6.60 39.02
C ASN A 174 -51.84 -5.09 39.22
N ALA A 175 -51.34 -4.59 40.35
CA ALA A 175 -51.28 -3.15 40.61
C ALA A 175 -50.56 -2.42 39.46
N ASN A 176 -51.06 -1.24 39.09
CA ASN A 176 -50.58 -0.41 37.98
C ASN A 176 -50.84 -0.95 36.55
N ALA A 177 -51.74 -1.93 36.38
CA ALA A 177 -52.28 -2.31 35.07
C ALA A 177 -53.64 -1.63 34.80
N SER A 178 -53.98 -1.36 33.54
CA SER A 178 -55.28 -0.77 33.12
C SER A 178 -56.50 -1.56 33.64
N ALA A 179 -56.32 -2.85 33.85
CA ALA A 179 -57.34 -3.77 34.33
C ALA A 179 -57.25 -4.06 35.84
N ALA A 180 -56.57 -3.24 36.64
CA ALA A 180 -56.39 -3.49 38.08
C ALA A 180 -57.75 -3.76 38.78
N ASP A 181 -58.72 -2.86 38.59
CA ASP A 181 -60.06 -2.96 39.20
C ASP A 181 -61.04 -3.85 38.41
N GLY A 182 -60.62 -4.37 37.25
CA GLY A 182 -61.34 -5.36 36.46
C GLY A 182 -61.75 -4.88 35.07
N PRO A 183 -62.76 -5.52 34.46
CA PRO A 183 -63.08 -5.33 33.04
C PRO A 183 -63.75 -4.00 32.71
N VAL A 184 -64.40 -3.34 33.68
CA VAL A 184 -65.07 -2.06 33.45
C VAL A 184 -64.04 -0.93 33.34
N THR A 185 -63.06 -0.89 34.25
CA THR A 185 -61.98 0.11 34.20
C THR A 185 -61.11 -0.08 32.97
N ASP A 186 -60.77 -1.32 32.62
CA ASP A 186 -59.98 -1.60 31.41
C ASP A 186 -60.65 -1.09 30.13
N LYS A 187 -61.98 -1.27 30.00
CA LYS A 187 -62.74 -0.73 28.87
C LYS A 187 -62.83 0.79 28.92
N GLY A 188 -62.99 1.37 30.12
CA GLY A 188 -63.01 2.82 30.31
C GLY A 188 -61.69 3.48 29.87
N ASP A 189 -60.56 2.91 30.27
CA ASP A 189 -59.23 3.37 29.89
C ASP A 189 -59.01 3.26 28.38
N ARG A 190 -59.41 2.14 27.76
CA ARG A 190 -59.33 1.94 26.30
C ARG A 190 -60.22 2.90 25.52
N ILE A 191 -61.44 3.18 25.99
CA ILE A 191 -62.32 4.18 25.36
C ILE A 191 -61.69 5.57 25.47
N THR A 192 -61.10 5.90 26.62
CA THR A 192 -60.39 7.17 26.81
C THR A 192 -59.20 7.28 25.86
N GLN A 193 -58.45 6.20 25.68
CA GLN A 193 -57.32 6.12 24.75
C GLN A 193 -57.78 6.27 23.29
N LEU A 194 -58.88 5.60 22.91
CA LEU A 194 -59.51 5.72 21.60
C LEU A 194 -59.88 7.18 21.31
N ILE A 195 -60.64 7.83 22.19
CA ILE A 195 -61.07 9.23 22.02
C ILE A 195 -59.86 10.16 21.90
N ARG A 196 -58.82 9.93 22.70
CA ARG A 196 -57.63 10.79 22.72
C ARG A 196 -56.78 10.69 21.45
N ARG A 197 -56.60 9.48 20.89
CA ARG A 197 -55.50 9.20 19.95
C ARG A 197 -55.89 8.49 18.66
N TYR A 198 -56.88 7.60 18.71
CA TYR A 198 -57.22 6.70 17.59
C TYR A 198 -58.52 7.06 16.90
N CYS A 199 -59.31 7.98 17.45
CA CYS A 199 -60.68 8.15 16.99
C CYS A 199 -60.82 8.86 15.64
N SER A 200 -61.74 8.37 14.81
CA SER A 200 -62.25 9.03 13.62
C SER A 200 -63.74 9.34 13.78
N ALA A 201 -64.13 10.58 13.50
CA ALA A 201 -65.53 11.01 13.56
C ALA A 201 -66.37 10.51 12.38
N GLN A 202 -65.71 10.01 11.31
CA GLN A 202 -66.35 9.50 10.10
C GLN A 202 -66.66 8.00 10.19
N ASP A 203 -66.05 7.32 11.16
CA ASP A 203 -66.22 5.88 11.35
C ASP A 203 -67.65 5.53 11.79
N GLU A 204 -68.07 4.31 11.45
CA GLU A 204 -69.43 3.81 11.69
C GLU A 204 -70.52 4.74 11.12
N ASN A 205 -70.33 5.22 9.87
CA ASN A 205 -71.25 6.13 9.18
C ASN A 205 -71.54 7.41 10.00
N ASN A 206 -70.49 8.03 10.54
CA ASN A 206 -70.55 9.16 11.48
C ASN A 206 -71.16 8.84 12.86
N GLY A 207 -71.25 7.57 13.25
CA GLY A 207 -71.78 7.14 14.54
C GLY A 207 -70.90 7.55 15.73
N LEU A 208 -69.58 7.69 15.51
CA LEU A 208 -68.61 8.06 16.55
C LEU A 208 -68.48 9.57 16.79
N ARG A 209 -69.20 10.39 16.01
CA ARG A 209 -69.15 11.86 16.08
C ARG A 209 -69.59 12.45 17.43
N GLY A 210 -70.34 11.69 18.24
CA GLY A 210 -70.71 12.09 19.60
C GLY A 210 -69.62 11.85 20.65
N MET A 211 -68.67 10.94 20.39
CA MET A 211 -67.55 10.65 21.28
C MET A 211 -66.25 11.34 20.81
N CYS A 212 -66.19 11.69 19.52
CA CYS A 212 -65.00 12.22 18.88
C CYS A 212 -65.31 13.57 18.26
N GLU A 213 -65.06 14.63 19.04
CA GLU A 213 -65.31 16.01 18.63
C GLU A 213 -64.48 16.40 17.39
N THR A 214 -63.24 15.90 17.34
CA THR A 214 -62.34 16.02 16.18
C THR A 214 -61.74 14.65 15.86
N SER A 215 -61.48 14.39 14.59
CA SER A 215 -60.78 13.16 14.21
C SER A 215 -59.30 13.30 14.54
N SER A 216 -58.70 12.24 15.08
CA SER A 216 -57.26 12.16 15.34
C SER A 216 -56.47 12.34 14.04
N PRO A 217 -55.16 12.64 14.12
CA PRO A 217 -54.32 12.72 12.93
C PRO A 217 -54.44 11.45 12.09
N SER A 218 -54.46 11.59 10.75
CA SER A 218 -54.55 10.44 9.84
C SER A 218 -53.56 9.35 10.22
N ALA A 219 -52.33 9.73 10.60
CA ALA A 219 -51.26 8.80 11.00
C ALA A 219 -51.58 7.90 12.21
N THR A 220 -52.50 8.30 13.10
CA THR A 220 -52.84 7.51 14.30
C THR A 220 -54.25 6.94 14.28
N ILE A 221 -55.15 7.42 13.43
CA ILE A 221 -56.53 6.89 13.34
C ILE A 221 -56.51 5.35 13.17
N ASN A 222 -57.32 4.67 13.98
CA ASN A 222 -57.58 3.22 13.94
C ASN A 222 -56.36 2.30 14.05
N LYS A 223 -55.19 2.81 14.44
CA LYS A 223 -53.99 1.98 14.65
C LYS A 223 -54.14 0.98 15.79
N ASP A 224 -55.08 1.20 16.70
CA ASP A 224 -55.39 0.28 17.79
C ASP A 224 -56.17 -0.96 17.32
N ILE A 225 -56.75 -0.97 16.12
CA ILE A 225 -57.52 -2.11 15.58
C ILE A 225 -56.98 -2.63 14.25
N ASP A 226 -56.32 -1.77 13.47
CA ASP A 226 -55.81 -2.10 12.14
C ASP A 226 -54.40 -2.69 12.21
N TYR A 227 -54.33 -4.03 12.26
CA TYR A 227 -53.07 -4.79 12.25
C TYR A 227 -52.25 -4.52 11.00
N ASN A 228 -52.88 -4.43 9.83
CA ASN A 228 -52.16 -4.26 8.57
C ASN A 228 -51.45 -2.91 8.55
N ARG A 229 -52.11 -1.87 9.06
CA ARG A 229 -51.54 -0.52 9.10
C ARG A 229 -50.41 -0.37 10.11
N LEU A 230 -50.50 -1.04 11.27
CA LEU A 230 -49.48 -0.92 12.32
C LEU A 230 -48.31 -1.89 12.14
N ILE A 231 -48.57 -3.14 11.71
CA ILE A 231 -47.58 -4.22 11.71
C ILE A 231 -47.14 -4.62 10.30
N GLU A 232 -48.06 -4.84 9.35
CA GLU A 232 -47.69 -5.43 8.04
C GLU A 232 -47.18 -4.41 7.01
N THR A 233 -47.75 -3.21 6.99
CA THR A 233 -47.45 -2.19 5.98
C THR A 233 -46.11 -1.47 6.22
N PRO A 234 -45.75 -1.05 7.45
CA PRO A 234 -44.48 -0.37 7.68
C PRO A 234 -43.29 -1.33 7.59
N LEU A 235 -42.18 -0.87 7.00
CA LEU A 235 -40.93 -1.65 6.91
C LEU A 235 -40.24 -1.80 8.28
N THR A 236 -40.40 -0.82 9.16
CA THR A 236 -39.80 -0.77 10.49
C THR A 236 -40.77 -0.12 11.45
N ILE A 237 -40.85 -0.63 12.67
CA ILE A 237 -41.62 -0.08 13.77
C ILE A 237 -40.61 0.32 14.85
N ASP A 238 -40.67 1.55 15.32
CA ASP A 238 -39.76 2.06 16.34
C ASP A 238 -40.33 1.75 17.72
N VAL A 239 -39.87 0.64 18.31
CA VAL A 239 -40.29 0.17 19.63
C VAL A 239 -39.04 -0.07 20.47
N ASP A 240 -38.85 0.73 21.53
CA ASP A 240 -37.72 0.63 22.44
C ASP A 240 -38.15 0.86 23.91
N PHE A 241 -38.71 -0.20 24.50
CA PHE A 241 -39.11 -0.20 25.90
C PHE A 241 -37.96 -0.20 26.93
N THR A 242 -36.71 0.09 26.52
CA THR A 242 -35.55 0.13 27.41
C THR A 242 -35.24 1.52 27.96
N ASP A 243 -35.91 2.56 27.44
CA ASP A 243 -35.66 3.96 27.76
C ASP A 243 -36.16 4.40 29.16
N GLY A 244 -36.98 3.55 29.80
CA GLY A 244 -37.57 3.81 31.12
C GLY A 244 -38.60 4.93 31.13
N THR A 245 -39.06 5.37 29.96
CA THR A 245 -40.11 6.38 29.84
C THR A 245 -41.49 5.72 29.71
N THR A 246 -42.54 6.53 29.71
CA THR A 246 -43.89 5.99 29.47
C THR A 246 -44.02 5.73 27.97
N ALA A 247 -44.58 4.59 27.59
CA ALA A 247 -44.76 4.26 26.18
C ALA A 247 -45.50 5.38 25.44
N GLU A 248 -44.80 6.02 24.51
CA GLU A 248 -45.26 7.13 23.68
C GLU A 248 -45.13 6.74 22.20
N GLY A 249 -45.82 7.47 21.32
CA GLY A 249 -45.68 7.17 19.88
C GLY A 249 -46.07 5.72 19.52
N GLU A 250 -45.27 5.06 18.69
CA GLU A 250 -45.60 3.74 18.13
C GLU A 250 -45.70 2.63 19.20
N GLU A 251 -45.02 2.80 20.33
CA GLU A 251 -45.10 1.88 21.47
C GLU A 251 -46.51 1.82 22.07
N GLU A 252 -47.14 2.99 22.22
CA GLU A 252 -48.52 3.09 22.69
C GLU A 252 -49.48 2.43 21.70
N ASP A 253 -49.22 2.58 20.40
CA ASP A 253 -50.02 1.97 19.32
C ASP A 253 -49.93 0.45 19.36
N VAL A 254 -48.73 -0.12 19.53
CA VAL A 254 -48.50 -1.57 19.66
C VAL A 254 -49.19 -2.11 20.91
N PHE A 255 -49.12 -1.37 22.01
CA PHE A 255 -49.80 -1.72 23.25
C PHE A 255 -51.32 -1.65 23.17
N ALA A 256 -51.88 -0.69 22.44
CA ALA A 256 -53.31 -0.56 22.20
C ALA A 256 -53.80 -1.72 21.31
N LEU A 257 -53.10 -1.98 20.20
CA LEU A 257 -53.40 -3.08 19.29
C LEU A 257 -53.34 -4.44 20.00
N ALA A 258 -52.26 -4.70 20.74
CA ALA A 258 -52.13 -5.93 21.52
C ALA A 258 -53.29 -6.11 22.50
N SER A 259 -53.79 -5.02 23.10
CA SER A 259 -54.89 -5.08 24.07
C SER A 259 -56.26 -5.38 23.44
N ASN A 260 -56.42 -5.03 22.16
CA ASN A 260 -57.62 -5.24 21.35
C ASN A 260 -57.61 -6.63 20.69
N LEU A 261 -56.45 -7.06 20.19
CA LEU A 261 -56.25 -8.35 19.51
C LEU A 261 -56.18 -9.52 20.49
N PHE A 262 -55.40 -9.34 21.57
CA PHE A 262 -55.20 -10.36 22.59
C PHE A 262 -55.95 -9.99 23.87
N SER A 263 -56.74 -10.95 24.37
CA SER A 263 -57.52 -10.78 25.60
C SER A 263 -58.40 -9.51 25.59
N HIS A 264 -59.19 -9.30 24.53
CA HIS A 264 -60.15 -8.19 24.40
C HIS A 264 -61.02 -7.98 25.65
N GLN A 265 -61.34 -9.08 26.36
CA GLN A 265 -62.00 -9.05 27.66
C GLN A 265 -61.07 -9.66 28.72
N VAL A 266 -60.79 -8.88 29.76
CA VAL A 266 -60.10 -9.35 30.96
C VAL A 266 -61.08 -10.07 31.89
N PHE A 267 -60.56 -10.96 32.72
CA PHE A 267 -61.36 -11.71 33.67
C PHE A 267 -61.97 -10.79 34.75
N PRO A 268 -63.20 -11.08 35.23
CA PRO A 268 -63.78 -10.38 36.37
C PRO A 268 -62.93 -10.59 37.62
N ARG A 269 -62.78 -9.55 38.44
CA ARG A 269 -62.03 -9.64 39.71
C ARG A 269 -62.87 -10.37 40.75
N LEU A 270 -62.24 -11.33 41.43
CA LEU A 270 -62.86 -12.05 42.53
C LEU A 270 -62.91 -11.12 43.75
N SER A 271 -64.10 -10.66 44.13
CA SER A 271 -64.28 -9.88 45.35
C SER A 271 -63.96 -10.73 46.58
N GLN A 272 -63.33 -10.12 47.59
CA GLN A 272 -62.98 -10.75 48.86
C GLN A 272 -64.22 -11.20 49.66
N THR A 273 -65.39 -10.61 49.37
CA THR A 273 -66.69 -11.04 49.92
C THR A 273 -67.21 -12.34 49.29
N ASN A 274 -66.68 -12.75 48.13
CA ASN A 274 -66.98 -14.03 47.49
C ASN A 274 -66.04 -15.15 47.98
N ALA A 275 -65.63 -15.11 49.24
CA ALA A 275 -64.76 -16.11 49.88
C ALA A 275 -65.32 -17.55 49.81
N ALA A 276 -66.61 -17.72 49.53
CA ALA A 276 -67.22 -19.02 49.24
C ALA A 276 -66.75 -19.64 47.90
N ILE A 277 -66.26 -18.84 46.95
CA ILE A 277 -65.73 -19.31 45.64
C ILE A 277 -64.30 -19.85 45.77
N LEU A 278 -63.54 -19.39 46.77
CA LEU A 278 -62.21 -19.94 47.12
C LEU A 278 -62.26 -21.39 47.64
N ALA A 279 -63.44 -21.88 48.03
CA ALA A 279 -63.62 -23.29 48.38
C ALA A 279 -63.58 -24.22 47.15
N ASN A 280 -63.74 -23.68 45.93
CA ASN A 280 -63.76 -24.45 44.68
C ASN A 280 -62.72 -23.88 43.69
N ASN A 281 -61.44 -24.13 44.00
CA ASN A 281 -60.24 -23.62 43.32
C ASN A 281 -60.15 -23.88 41.79
N MET A 282 -61.07 -24.62 41.19
CA MET A 282 -61.06 -24.96 39.75
C MET A 282 -61.11 -23.71 38.85
N MET A 283 -61.99 -22.75 39.14
CA MET A 283 -62.10 -21.52 38.33
C MET A 283 -60.81 -20.71 38.30
N TYR A 284 -60.07 -20.71 39.42
CA TYR A 284 -58.79 -20.01 39.51
C TYR A 284 -57.68 -20.71 38.73
N TYR A 285 -57.64 -22.04 38.78
CA TYR A 285 -56.71 -22.83 37.96
C TYR A 285 -57.02 -22.70 36.47
N ASP A 286 -58.30 -22.71 36.09
CA ASP A 286 -58.71 -22.50 34.70
C ASP A 286 -58.29 -21.12 34.20
N LEU A 287 -58.53 -20.06 34.99
CA LEU A 287 -58.10 -18.70 34.66
C LEU A 287 -56.58 -18.63 34.45
N ARG A 288 -55.79 -19.18 35.38
CA ARG A 288 -54.32 -19.21 35.24
C ARG A 288 -53.88 -20.04 34.04
N SER A 289 -54.56 -21.14 33.72
CA SER A 289 -54.26 -21.95 32.55
C SER A 289 -54.50 -21.19 31.24
N VAL A 290 -55.56 -20.37 31.18
CA VAL A 290 -55.87 -19.54 30.02
C VAL A 290 -54.87 -18.39 29.88
N VAL A 291 -54.52 -17.72 30.99
CA VAL A 291 -53.48 -16.67 31.00
C VAL A 291 -52.15 -17.25 30.51
N ALA A 292 -51.75 -18.43 31.00
CA ALA A 292 -50.51 -19.09 30.58
C ALA A 292 -50.52 -19.49 29.10
N LYS A 293 -51.67 -19.93 28.55
CA LYS A 293 -51.79 -20.20 27.11
C LYS A 293 -51.69 -18.92 26.28
N ARG A 294 -52.26 -17.82 26.76
CA ARG A 294 -52.24 -16.52 26.06
C ARG A 294 -50.85 -15.89 26.07
N SER A 295 -50.09 -16.03 27.15
CA SER A 295 -48.72 -15.53 27.21
C SER A 295 -47.73 -16.20 26.25
N VAL A 296 -48.13 -17.32 25.62
CA VAL A 296 -47.35 -17.98 24.56
C VAL A 296 -47.79 -17.51 23.17
N ALA A 297 -49.04 -17.04 23.04
CA ALA A 297 -49.61 -16.58 21.78
C ALA A 297 -49.34 -15.09 21.51
N GLU A 298 -49.12 -14.32 22.56
CA GLU A 298 -48.69 -12.92 22.57
C GLU A 298 -47.17 -12.80 22.45
#